data_AF-A7A983-F1
#
_entry.id   AF-A7A983-F1
#
_cell.length_a   1.000
_cell.length_b   1.000
_cell.length_c   1.000
_cell.angle_alpha   90.00
_cell.angle_beta   90.00
_cell.angle_gamma   90.00
#
_symmetry.space_group_name_H-M   'P 1'
#
loop_
_entity.id
_entity.type
_entity.pdbx_description
1 polymer ?
#
loop_
_entity_poly.entity_id
_entity_poly.type
_entity_poly.pdbx_seq_one_letter_code
_entity_poly.pdbx_strand_id
1 'polypeptide(L)'
;MTNESNETTESNKPTTGYIPTLAQVDELHRKIAQSQAAYDLIHGHCVVVADIARRMARRQNALFTRRCTLPTDAPEKTGDFGLELTKDNTGEESLGMLHMPAVPSTEGLTGGTVPPWLIDEHLVVIGGLLHDIGTYFLLKQDGSDGEPLKFDGPHYVQHGLKGYEYLLNEGVDESIAQFARNHTGVGLTRETVESQGLPLPPADYVPMNLEQEVVMVADKYNSKSIPPKFLTAEAYTRKAARFGESNKREWLRLLERYGVLDVKPLAEQYHMRIAE
;
A
#
# COMPACT_ATOMS: atom_id res chain seq x y z
N MET A 1 48.92 3.65 26.84
CA MET A 1 48.09 3.19 25.71
C MET A 1 47.33 1.95 26.15
N THR A 2 46.11 2.14 26.63
CA THR A 2 45.13 1.07 26.83
C THR A 2 43.79 1.70 26.47
N ASN A 3 43.29 1.33 25.28
CA ASN A 3 42.02 1.78 24.73
C ASN A 3 40.88 1.10 25.49
N GLU A 4 40.04 1.87 26.17
CA GLU A 4 38.71 1.45 26.60
C GLU A 4 37.78 1.50 25.39
N SER A 5 37.35 0.33 24.92
CA SER A 5 36.29 0.17 23.93
C SER A 5 34.94 0.33 24.63
N ASN A 6 34.30 1.48 24.42
CA ASN A 6 32.89 1.70 24.77
C ASN A 6 32.01 0.89 23.79
N GLU A 7 31.61 -0.31 24.19
CA GLU A 7 30.48 -1.02 23.60
C GLU A 7 29.20 -0.33 24.07
N THR A 8 28.61 0.50 23.21
CA THR A 8 27.23 0.97 23.38
C THR A 8 26.29 -0.17 23.01
N THR A 9 25.85 -0.91 24.02
CA THR A 9 24.65 -1.74 23.94
C THR A 9 23.44 -0.84 23.74
N GLU A 10 22.97 -0.70 22.50
CA GLU A 10 21.66 -0.11 22.22
C GLU A 10 20.59 -1.00 22.88
N SER A 11 20.05 -0.45 23.96
CA SER A 11 18.95 -0.98 24.74
C SER A 11 17.73 -1.22 23.84
N ASN A 12 17.40 -2.49 23.62
CA ASN A 12 16.12 -2.94 23.08
C ASN A 12 14.99 -2.57 24.08
N LYS A 13 14.53 -1.31 24.03
CA LYS A 13 13.41 -0.82 24.83
C LYS A 13 12.13 -1.38 24.20
N PRO A 14 11.27 -2.11 24.93
CA PRO A 14 9.96 -2.47 24.41
C PRO A 14 9.20 -1.17 24.09
N THR A 15 8.90 -0.96 22.81
CA THR A 15 8.03 0.11 22.36
C THR A 15 6.66 -0.16 22.96
N THR A 16 6.26 0.70 23.90
CA THR A 16 4.99 0.60 24.65
C THR A 16 3.96 1.52 24.03
N GLY A 17 3.86 1.50 22.69
CA GLY A 17 2.86 2.30 21.99
C GLY A 17 1.48 1.63 22.04
N TYR A 18 0.44 2.38 21.70
CA TYR A 18 -0.91 1.85 21.62
C TYR A 18 -1.31 1.58 20.16
N ILE A 19 -2.18 0.59 19.95
CA ILE A 19 -2.86 0.39 18.67
C ILE A 19 -4.12 1.26 18.67
N PRO A 20 -4.25 2.24 17.74
CA PRO A 20 -5.37 3.17 17.75
C PRO A 20 -6.68 2.49 17.36
N THR A 21 -7.76 2.87 18.01
CA THR A 21 -9.14 2.59 17.55
C THR A 21 -9.48 3.43 16.32
N LEU A 22 -10.54 3.06 15.59
CA LEU A 22 -10.99 3.83 14.42
C LEU A 22 -11.32 5.31 14.76
N ALA A 23 -11.83 5.58 15.95
CA ALA A 23 -12.07 6.95 16.42
C ALA A 23 -10.76 7.72 16.64
N GLN A 24 -9.77 7.07 17.27
CA GLN A 24 -8.44 7.66 17.46
C GLN A 24 -7.72 7.88 16.12
N VAL A 25 -7.96 7.03 15.11
CA VAL A 25 -7.44 7.25 13.75
C VAL A 25 -8.02 8.53 13.13
N ASP A 26 -9.35 8.73 13.20
CA ASP A 26 -10.00 9.97 12.73
C ASP A 26 -9.44 11.19 13.48
N GLU A 27 -9.27 11.10 14.81
CA GLU A 27 -8.65 12.15 15.63
C GLU A 27 -7.21 12.47 15.20
N LEU A 28 -6.38 11.45 14.93
CA LEU A 28 -5.00 11.62 14.47
C LEU A 28 -4.92 12.38 13.14
N HIS A 29 -5.83 12.11 12.20
CA HIS A 29 -5.91 12.88 10.95
C HIS A 29 -6.38 14.31 11.20
N ARG A 30 -7.47 14.50 11.97
CA ARG A 30 -8.03 15.83 12.24
C ARG A 30 -7.06 16.75 12.97
N LYS A 31 -6.22 16.21 13.85
CA LYS A 31 -5.25 16.98 14.63
C LYS A 31 -4.24 17.74 13.76
N ILE A 32 -3.88 17.20 12.59
CA ILE A 32 -2.85 17.79 11.70
C ILE A 32 -3.38 18.26 10.34
N ALA A 33 -4.65 17.99 10.02
CA ALA A 33 -5.27 18.48 8.80
C ALA A 33 -5.38 20.02 8.85
N GLN A 34 -4.77 20.69 7.87
CA GLN A 34 -4.73 22.16 7.79
C GLN A 34 -6.07 22.77 7.34
N SER A 35 -6.88 21.99 6.62
CA SER A 35 -8.20 22.40 6.14
C SER A 35 -9.13 21.19 6.04
N GLN A 36 -10.43 21.43 5.92
CA GLN A 36 -11.40 20.36 5.64
C GLN A 36 -11.16 19.72 4.27
N ALA A 37 -10.77 20.50 3.26
CA ALA A 37 -10.46 19.97 1.92
C ALA A 37 -9.26 19.03 1.94
N ALA A 38 -8.23 19.34 2.75
CA ALA A 38 -7.09 18.47 2.97
C ALA A 38 -7.49 17.18 3.70
N TYR A 39 -8.32 17.31 4.75
CA TYR A 39 -8.87 16.17 5.46
C TYR A 39 -9.62 15.24 4.50
N ASP A 40 -10.58 15.77 3.76
CA ASP A 40 -11.46 15.00 2.87
C ASP A 40 -10.66 14.28 1.78
N LEU A 41 -9.63 14.92 1.20
CA LEU A 41 -8.80 14.31 0.16
C LEU A 41 -7.90 13.19 0.72
N ILE A 42 -7.15 13.47 1.79
CA ILE A 42 -6.13 12.56 2.32
C ILE A 42 -6.79 11.42 3.10
N HIS A 43 -7.66 11.73 4.05
CA HIS A 43 -8.39 10.70 4.79
C HIS A 43 -9.34 9.92 3.87
N GLY A 44 -10.00 10.59 2.91
CA GLY A 44 -10.86 9.90 1.93
C GLY A 44 -10.11 8.85 1.11
N HIS A 45 -8.88 9.14 0.68
CA HIS A 45 -8.03 8.13 0.07
C HIS A 45 -7.69 6.98 1.03
N CYS A 46 -7.31 7.29 2.27
CA CYS A 46 -6.98 6.26 3.26
C CYS A 46 -8.17 5.33 3.53
N VAL A 47 -9.40 5.85 3.55
CA VAL A 47 -10.64 5.07 3.65
C VAL A 47 -10.81 4.11 2.46
N VAL A 48 -10.56 4.57 1.23
CA VAL A 48 -10.63 3.71 0.04
C VAL A 48 -9.57 2.60 0.12
N VAL A 49 -8.33 2.94 0.49
CA VAL A 49 -7.24 1.98 0.61
C VAL A 49 -7.53 0.94 1.70
N ALA A 50 -8.08 1.36 2.85
CA ALA A 50 -8.48 0.44 3.92
C ALA A 50 -9.60 -0.53 3.47
N ASP A 51 -10.57 -0.08 2.66
CA ASP A 51 -11.59 -0.99 2.11
C ASP A 51 -10.98 -2.03 1.17
N ILE A 52 -10.09 -1.60 0.27
CA ILE A 52 -9.38 -2.52 -0.65
C ILE A 52 -8.52 -3.52 0.13
N ALA A 53 -7.72 -3.04 1.08
CA ALA A 53 -6.84 -3.86 1.89
C ALA A 53 -7.61 -4.93 2.67
N ARG A 54 -8.78 -4.57 3.22
CA ARG A 54 -9.67 -5.53 3.90
C ARG A 54 -10.18 -6.61 2.95
N ARG A 55 -10.60 -6.25 1.72
CA ARG A 55 -11.05 -7.22 0.71
C ARG A 55 -9.93 -8.18 0.31
N MET A 56 -8.70 -7.66 0.15
CA MET A 56 -7.50 -8.47 -0.11
C MET A 56 -7.20 -9.43 1.05
N ALA A 57 -7.24 -8.95 2.30
CA ALA A 57 -7.03 -9.81 3.47
C ALA A 57 -8.09 -10.93 3.56
N ARG A 58 -9.36 -10.61 3.32
CA ARG A 58 -10.45 -11.61 3.26
C ARG A 58 -10.25 -12.63 2.17
N ARG A 59 -9.81 -12.20 0.98
CA ARG A 59 -9.46 -13.09 -0.12
C ARG A 59 -8.36 -14.05 0.29
N GLN A 60 -7.25 -13.54 0.84
CA GLN A 60 -6.14 -14.36 1.33
C GLN A 60 -6.57 -15.35 2.42
N ASN A 61 -7.41 -14.90 3.36
CA ASN A 61 -7.94 -15.75 4.43
C ASN A 61 -8.87 -16.85 3.87
N ALA A 62 -9.70 -16.54 2.88
CA ALA A 62 -10.52 -17.53 2.19
C ALA A 62 -9.67 -18.59 1.48
N LEU A 63 -8.59 -18.19 0.80
CA LEU A 63 -7.62 -19.12 0.22
C LEU A 63 -6.95 -20.00 1.27
N PHE A 64 -6.54 -19.39 2.40
CA PHE A 64 -5.95 -20.11 3.52
C PHE A 64 -6.87 -21.22 4.04
N THR A 65 -8.15 -20.93 4.23
CA THR A 65 -9.13 -21.94 4.72
C THR A 65 -9.31 -23.11 3.75
N ARG A 66 -9.10 -22.90 2.45
CA ARG A 66 -9.25 -23.91 1.39
C ARG A 66 -7.95 -24.66 1.06
N ARG A 67 -6.82 -24.32 1.69
CA ARG A 67 -5.48 -24.85 1.36
C ARG A 67 -5.40 -26.38 1.29
N CYS A 68 -6.14 -27.08 2.14
CA CYS A 68 -6.15 -28.55 2.18
C CYS A 68 -7.03 -29.19 1.10
N THR A 69 -8.00 -28.46 0.53
CA THR A 69 -8.95 -28.97 -0.46
C THR A 69 -8.61 -28.59 -1.90
N LEU A 70 -7.66 -27.68 -2.10
CA LEU A 70 -7.21 -27.28 -3.43
C LEU A 70 -6.42 -28.39 -4.13
N PRO A 71 -6.58 -28.57 -5.46
CA PRO A 71 -5.69 -29.40 -6.26
C PRO A 71 -4.22 -29.02 -6.05
N THR A 72 -3.30 -29.98 -6.10
CA THR A 72 -1.87 -29.73 -5.85
C THR A 72 -1.23 -28.81 -6.90
N ASP A 73 -1.74 -28.88 -8.13
CA ASP A 73 -1.34 -28.09 -9.29
C ASP A 73 -2.15 -26.79 -9.45
N ALA A 74 -3.04 -26.47 -8.50
CA ALA A 74 -3.80 -25.23 -8.55
C ALA A 74 -2.85 -24.00 -8.48
N PRO A 75 -3.09 -22.95 -9.29
CA PRO A 75 -2.22 -21.77 -9.31
C PRO A 75 -2.21 -21.04 -7.95
N GLU A 76 -3.29 -21.14 -7.16
CA GLU A 76 -3.32 -20.63 -5.79
C GLU A 76 -2.28 -21.30 -4.86
N LYS A 77 -1.82 -22.52 -5.18
CA LYS A 77 -0.76 -23.23 -4.44
C LYS A 77 0.63 -23.04 -5.04
N THR A 78 0.74 -23.07 -6.37
CA THR A 78 2.03 -22.99 -7.07
C THR A 78 2.54 -21.55 -7.18
N GLY A 79 1.62 -20.58 -7.15
CA GLY A 79 1.91 -19.18 -7.45
C GLY A 79 2.06 -18.87 -8.93
N ASP A 80 1.89 -19.86 -9.79
CA ASP A 80 2.03 -19.70 -11.23
C ASP A 80 0.68 -19.40 -11.87
N PHE A 81 0.30 -18.12 -11.89
CA PHE A 81 -0.85 -17.64 -12.66
C PHE A 81 -0.47 -17.24 -14.09
N GLY A 82 0.83 -17.08 -14.36
CA GLY A 82 1.36 -16.58 -15.61
C GLY A 82 0.83 -15.17 -15.93
N LEU A 83 0.90 -14.26 -14.95
CA LEU A 83 0.41 -12.89 -15.15
C LEU A 83 1.35 -12.12 -16.07
N GLU A 84 0.85 -11.70 -17.22
CA GLU A 84 1.61 -10.92 -18.19
C GLU A 84 0.77 -9.76 -18.73
N LEU A 85 1.41 -8.60 -18.88
CA LEU A 85 0.82 -7.48 -19.61
C LEU A 85 1.10 -7.70 -21.10
N THR A 86 0.07 -8.08 -21.86
CA THR A 86 0.17 -8.37 -23.29
C THR A 86 -0.41 -7.24 -24.13
N LYS A 87 0.11 -7.05 -25.34
CA LYS A 87 -0.46 -6.13 -26.33
C LYS A 87 -1.25 -6.91 -27.35
N ASP A 88 -2.47 -6.46 -27.61
CA ASP A 88 -3.25 -6.97 -28.72
C ASP A 88 -2.79 -6.38 -30.06
N ASN A 89 -3.45 -6.80 -31.15
CA ASN A 89 -3.14 -6.32 -32.50
C ASN A 89 -3.49 -4.85 -32.73
N THR A 90 -4.26 -4.22 -31.83
CA THR A 90 -4.59 -2.79 -31.88
C THR A 90 -3.60 -1.94 -31.07
N GLY A 91 -2.71 -2.59 -30.30
CA GLY A 91 -1.76 -1.96 -29.40
C GLY A 91 -2.32 -1.71 -27.99
N GLU A 92 -3.53 -2.19 -27.71
CA GLU A 92 -4.17 -2.13 -26.40
C GLU A 92 -3.52 -3.16 -25.46
N GLU A 93 -3.11 -2.70 -24.27
CA GLU A 93 -2.48 -3.55 -23.26
C GLU A 93 -3.53 -4.13 -22.32
N SER A 94 -3.53 -5.45 -22.14
CA SER A 94 -4.41 -6.14 -21.19
C SER A 94 -3.61 -7.08 -20.29
N LEU A 95 -3.99 -7.16 -19.02
CA LEU A 95 -3.39 -8.12 -18.11
C LEU A 95 -4.01 -9.50 -18.37
N GLY A 96 -3.22 -10.37 -18.97
CA GLY A 96 -3.57 -11.77 -19.20
C GLY A 96 -3.21 -12.63 -18.00
N MET A 97 -4.04 -13.64 -17.73
CA MET A 97 -3.76 -14.70 -16.77
C MET A 97 -3.77 -16.03 -17.53
N LEU A 98 -2.62 -16.71 -17.61
CA LEU A 98 -2.47 -17.94 -18.39
C LEU A 98 -3.14 -19.15 -17.71
N HIS A 99 -3.06 -19.22 -16.38
CA HIS A 99 -3.63 -20.32 -15.61
C HIS A 99 -4.90 -19.89 -14.88
N MET A 100 -5.99 -20.62 -15.14
CA MET A 100 -7.30 -20.31 -14.56
C MET A 100 -7.32 -20.55 -13.05
N PRO A 101 -7.77 -19.58 -12.23
CA PRO A 101 -7.95 -19.77 -10.80
C PRO A 101 -8.91 -20.92 -10.49
N ALA A 102 -8.53 -21.81 -9.58
CA ALA A 102 -9.42 -22.86 -9.08
C ALA A 102 -10.47 -22.29 -8.11
N VAL A 103 -10.22 -21.12 -7.53
CA VAL A 103 -11.08 -20.46 -6.56
C VAL A 103 -11.79 -19.26 -7.21
N PRO A 104 -13.14 -19.23 -7.21
CA PRO A 104 -13.91 -18.09 -7.74
C PRO A 104 -13.51 -16.75 -7.13
N SER A 105 -13.77 -15.68 -7.87
CA SER A 105 -13.57 -14.30 -7.41
C SER A 105 -14.34 -14.02 -6.12
N THR A 106 -13.80 -13.17 -5.24
CA THR A 106 -14.44 -12.75 -3.99
C THR A 106 -14.28 -11.24 -3.82
N GLU A 107 -15.39 -10.51 -3.63
CA GLU A 107 -15.39 -9.05 -3.46
C GLU A 107 -14.66 -8.27 -4.57
N GLY A 108 -14.60 -8.83 -5.79
CA GLY A 108 -13.91 -8.24 -6.95
C GLY A 108 -12.46 -8.70 -7.14
N LEU A 109 -11.93 -9.55 -6.25
CA LEU A 109 -10.56 -10.07 -6.35
C LEU A 109 -10.53 -11.46 -6.99
N THR A 110 -9.71 -11.60 -8.04
CA THR A 110 -9.48 -12.86 -8.77
C THR A 110 -8.03 -13.30 -8.62
N GLY A 111 -7.77 -14.59 -8.46
CA GLY A 111 -6.42 -15.13 -8.23
C GLY A 111 -5.97 -15.01 -6.77
N GLY A 112 -4.65 -14.87 -6.55
CA GLY A 112 -4.00 -14.83 -5.24
C GLY A 112 -3.47 -16.19 -4.81
N THR A 113 -2.37 -16.20 -4.05
CA THR A 113 -1.76 -17.42 -3.53
C THR A 113 -2.18 -17.66 -2.09
N VAL A 114 -2.25 -18.94 -1.70
CA VAL A 114 -2.51 -19.34 -0.31
C VAL A 114 -1.42 -18.72 0.58
N PRO A 115 -1.78 -17.85 1.55
CA PRO A 115 -0.79 -17.25 2.44
C PRO A 115 -0.24 -18.32 3.41
N PRO A 116 0.94 -18.09 4.00
CA PRO A 116 1.50 -19.02 4.98
C PRO A 116 0.73 -19.02 6.32
N TRP A 117 -0.03 -17.96 6.63
CA TRP A 117 -0.90 -17.82 7.81
C TRP A 117 -2.07 -16.87 7.50
N LEU A 118 -3.03 -16.79 8.43
CA LEU A 118 -4.14 -15.82 8.34
C LEU A 118 -3.61 -14.39 8.49
N ILE A 119 -4.13 -13.48 7.67
CA ILE A 119 -3.86 -12.04 7.71
C ILE A 119 -4.84 -11.38 8.69
N ASP A 120 -4.33 -10.51 9.56
CA ASP A 120 -5.16 -9.76 10.50
C ASP A 120 -5.93 -8.63 9.77
N GLU A 121 -7.23 -8.84 9.58
CA GLU A 121 -8.13 -7.86 8.94
C GLU A 121 -8.20 -6.52 9.68
N HIS A 122 -8.05 -6.51 11.00
CA HIS A 122 -8.12 -5.29 11.79
C HIS A 122 -6.83 -4.46 11.62
N LEU A 123 -5.67 -5.11 11.62
CA LEU A 123 -4.39 -4.43 11.39
C LEU A 123 -4.29 -3.84 9.99
N VAL A 124 -4.74 -4.54 8.93
CA VAL A 124 -4.73 -3.96 7.57
C VAL A 124 -5.67 -2.77 7.44
N VAL A 125 -6.79 -2.74 8.18
CA VAL A 125 -7.72 -1.59 8.17
C VAL A 125 -7.09 -0.39 8.86
N ILE A 126 -6.51 -0.56 10.06
CA ILE A 126 -5.81 0.54 10.76
C ILE A 126 -4.63 1.03 9.93
N GLY A 127 -3.83 0.11 9.41
CA GLY A 127 -2.68 0.42 8.55
C GLY A 127 -3.09 1.17 7.29
N GLY A 128 -4.15 0.73 6.60
CA GLY A 128 -4.70 1.41 5.43
C GLY A 128 -5.26 2.79 5.74
N LEU A 129 -5.83 2.99 6.93
CA LEU A 129 -6.31 4.31 7.33
C LEU A 129 -5.17 5.29 7.67
N LEU A 130 -4.02 4.79 8.15
CA LEU A 130 -2.91 5.64 8.60
C LEU A 130 -1.73 5.74 7.62
N HIS A 131 -1.66 4.89 6.59
CA HIS A 131 -0.47 4.77 5.73
C HIS A 131 -0.02 6.11 5.13
N ASP A 132 -0.97 6.96 4.75
CA ASP A 132 -0.68 8.19 4.03
C ASP A 132 -0.79 9.45 4.90
N ILE A 133 -0.94 9.30 6.21
CA ILE A 133 -1.15 10.41 7.15
C ILE A 133 -0.04 11.47 7.08
N GLY A 134 1.17 11.08 6.71
CA GLY A 134 2.29 12.01 6.59
C GLY A 134 2.18 13.00 5.41
N THR A 135 1.21 12.84 4.50
CA THR A 135 1.04 13.76 3.36
C THR A 135 0.57 15.15 3.77
N TYR A 136 -0.11 15.31 4.91
CA TYR A 136 -0.46 16.62 5.45
C TYR A 136 0.78 17.52 5.61
N PHE A 137 1.94 16.93 5.98
CA PHE A 137 3.18 17.68 6.18
C PHE A 137 3.88 18.12 4.88
N LEU A 138 3.33 17.77 3.71
CA LEU A 138 3.87 18.08 2.40
C LEU A 138 2.92 18.91 1.53
N LEU A 139 1.91 19.53 2.14
CA LEU A 139 1.02 20.45 1.44
C LEU A 139 1.69 21.80 1.20
N LYS A 140 1.67 22.24 -0.06
CA LYS A 140 2.01 23.60 -0.50
C LYS A 140 0.78 24.49 -0.61
N GLN A 141 -0.39 23.88 -0.86
CA GLN A 141 -1.70 24.54 -0.87
C GLN A 141 -2.71 23.56 -0.28
N ASP A 142 -3.45 24.01 0.74
CA ASP A 142 -4.38 23.18 1.51
C ASP A 142 -5.84 23.28 1.03
N GLY A 143 -6.12 24.12 0.04
CA GLY A 143 -7.45 24.31 -0.56
C GLY A 143 -8.45 25.04 0.34
N SER A 144 -7.99 25.68 1.42
CA SER A 144 -8.84 26.53 2.27
C SER A 144 -9.41 27.76 1.54
N ASP A 145 -8.76 28.18 0.45
CA ASP A 145 -9.14 29.25 -0.46
C ASP A 145 -10.06 28.80 -1.61
N GLY A 146 -10.43 27.51 -1.65
CA GLY A 146 -11.24 26.91 -2.72
C GLY A 146 -10.44 26.47 -3.96
N GLU A 147 -9.13 26.71 -3.97
CA GLU A 147 -8.25 26.20 -5.02
C GLU A 147 -7.87 24.72 -4.80
N PRO A 148 -7.47 23.98 -5.84
CA PRO A 148 -7.04 22.60 -5.69
C PRO A 148 -5.82 22.45 -4.77
N LEU A 149 -5.80 21.39 -3.95
CA LEU A 149 -4.63 21.03 -3.16
C LEU A 149 -3.39 20.84 -4.04
N LYS A 150 -2.24 21.25 -3.53
CA LYS A 150 -0.93 21.02 -4.17
C LYS A 150 0.04 20.45 -3.16
N PHE A 151 0.72 19.38 -3.54
CA PHE A 151 1.74 18.74 -2.74
C PHE A 151 3.15 19.14 -3.19
N ASP A 152 4.12 19.02 -2.29
CA ASP A 152 5.52 19.13 -2.64
C ASP A 152 6.02 17.89 -3.42
N GLY A 153 5.77 17.88 -4.73
CA GLY A 153 6.10 16.75 -5.62
C GLY A 153 7.52 16.18 -5.45
N PRO A 154 8.59 17.00 -5.55
CA PRO A 154 9.97 16.53 -5.38
C PRO A 154 10.25 15.82 -4.06
N HIS A 155 9.61 16.24 -2.97
CA HIS A 155 9.78 15.64 -1.64
C HIS A 155 8.62 14.71 -1.25
N TYR A 156 7.67 14.44 -2.16
CA TYR A 156 6.44 13.73 -1.84
C TYR A 156 6.72 12.37 -1.19
N VAL A 157 7.77 11.68 -1.64
CA VAL A 157 8.21 10.38 -1.09
C VAL A 157 8.50 10.42 0.42
N GLN A 158 8.81 11.59 1.01
CA GLN A 158 9.04 11.75 2.44
C GLN A 158 7.78 11.59 3.31
N HIS A 159 6.58 11.55 2.71
CA HIS A 159 5.33 11.42 3.48
C HIS A 159 5.34 10.15 4.36
N GLY A 160 5.91 9.05 3.88
CA GLY A 160 5.99 7.82 4.67
C GLY A 160 6.80 8.00 5.96
N LEU A 161 7.97 8.66 5.88
CA LEU A 161 8.79 8.98 7.05
C LEU A 161 8.14 10.00 7.98
N LYS A 162 7.57 11.07 7.42
CA LYS A 162 6.89 12.10 8.23
C LYS A 162 5.68 11.55 8.96
N GLY A 163 4.92 10.64 8.33
CA GLY A 163 3.81 9.93 8.96
C GLY A 163 4.29 8.99 10.06
N TYR A 164 5.35 8.23 9.80
CA TYR A 164 5.99 7.36 10.79
C TYR A 164 6.43 8.12 12.05
N GLU A 165 7.17 9.22 11.88
CA GLU A 165 7.64 10.06 12.99
C GLU A 165 6.49 10.68 13.77
N TYR A 166 5.47 11.20 13.07
CA TYR A 166 4.27 11.75 13.70
C TYR A 166 3.55 10.71 14.57
N LEU A 167 3.31 9.52 14.04
CA LEU A 167 2.61 8.46 14.77
C LEU A 167 3.36 8.04 16.03
N LEU A 168 4.68 7.88 15.96
CA LEU A 168 5.50 7.58 17.14
C LEU A 168 5.44 8.71 18.19
N ASN A 169 5.46 9.97 17.76
CA ASN A 169 5.35 11.12 18.67
C ASN A 169 3.97 11.21 19.35
N GLU A 170 2.92 10.69 18.71
CA GLU A 170 1.58 10.55 19.29
C GLU A 170 1.46 9.32 20.21
N GLY A 171 2.53 8.50 20.34
CA GLY A 171 2.54 7.29 21.17
C GLY A 171 1.90 6.08 20.51
N VAL A 172 1.63 6.12 19.20
CA VAL A 172 1.16 4.97 18.43
C VAL A 172 2.28 3.93 18.36
N ASP A 173 1.89 2.66 18.46
CA ASP A 173 2.84 1.54 18.37
C ASP A 173 3.60 1.52 17.04
N GLU A 174 4.88 1.17 17.10
CA GLU A 174 5.74 1.15 15.92
C GLU A 174 5.22 0.18 14.85
N SER A 175 4.61 -0.95 15.25
CA SER A 175 4.00 -1.90 14.32
C SER A 175 2.90 -1.28 13.44
N ILE A 176 2.23 -0.24 13.95
CA ILE A 176 1.24 0.56 13.21
C ILE A 176 1.92 1.70 12.45
N ALA A 177 2.86 2.41 13.06
CA ALA A 177 3.57 3.51 12.42
C ALA A 177 4.32 3.06 11.15
N GLN A 178 4.84 1.83 11.12
CA GLN A 178 5.56 1.27 9.99
C GLN A 178 4.70 1.11 8.72
N PHE A 179 3.36 1.05 8.82
CA PHE A 179 2.50 1.11 7.63
C PHE A 179 2.70 2.42 6.86
N ALA A 180 2.87 3.54 7.57
CA ALA A 180 3.20 4.81 6.91
C ALA A 180 4.60 4.75 6.29
N ARG A 181 5.58 4.21 7.03
CA ARG A 181 6.97 4.15 6.59
C ARG A 181 7.20 3.33 5.31
N ASN A 182 6.50 2.20 5.17
CA ASN A 182 6.93 1.10 4.30
C ASN A 182 5.98 0.81 3.11
N HIS A 183 5.03 1.69 2.81
CA HIS A 183 4.01 1.43 1.77
C HIS A 183 4.33 2.04 0.39
N THR A 184 5.41 2.81 0.24
CA THR A 184 5.65 3.53 -1.02
C THR A 184 6.14 2.60 -2.13
N GLY A 185 5.57 2.76 -3.33
CA GLY A 185 5.94 1.94 -4.49
C GLY A 185 5.64 0.46 -4.26
N VAL A 186 6.50 -0.42 -4.76
CA VAL A 186 6.47 -1.86 -4.47
C VAL A 186 7.49 -2.24 -3.39
N GLY A 187 7.78 -1.28 -2.50
CA GLY A 187 8.88 -1.33 -1.53
C GLY A 187 10.11 -0.58 -2.05
N LEU A 188 10.69 0.30 -1.24
CA LEU A 188 11.91 1.03 -1.60
C LEU A 188 13.11 0.43 -0.87
N THR A 189 14.01 -0.22 -1.61
CA THR A 189 15.27 -0.70 -1.03
C THR A 189 16.26 0.44 -0.83
N ARG A 190 17.23 0.27 0.08
CA ARG A 190 18.34 1.21 0.27
C ARG A 190 19.04 1.51 -1.06
N GLU A 191 19.31 0.47 -1.84
CA GLU A 191 19.93 0.60 -3.16
C GLU A 191 19.08 1.47 -4.10
N THR A 192 17.75 1.32 -4.08
CA THR A 192 16.83 2.17 -4.87
C THR A 192 16.88 3.62 -4.42
N VAL A 193 16.90 3.85 -3.10
CA VAL A 193 17.00 5.20 -2.51
C VAL A 193 18.28 5.89 -2.95
N GLU A 194 19.42 5.20 -2.86
CA GLU A 194 20.73 5.74 -3.23
C GLU A 194 20.86 5.94 -4.75
N SER A 195 20.53 4.91 -5.55
CA SER A 195 20.72 4.94 -7.01
C SER A 195 19.80 5.94 -7.72
N GLN A 196 18.58 6.16 -7.21
CA GLN A 196 17.65 7.15 -7.77
C GLN A 196 17.81 8.53 -7.12
N GLY A 197 18.69 8.69 -6.12
CA GLY A 197 18.87 9.95 -5.40
C GLY A 197 17.59 10.44 -4.73
N LEU A 198 16.79 9.52 -4.17
CA LEU A 198 15.55 9.89 -3.50
C LEU A 198 15.87 10.76 -2.28
N PRO A 199 15.05 11.77 -1.95
CA PRO A 199 15.26 12.64 -0.79
C PRO A 199 14.86 11.93 0.53
N LEU A 200 15.39 10.73 0.76
CA LEU A 200 15.22 9.91 1.94
C LEU A 200 16.61 9.54 2.49
N PRO A 201 16.76 9.38 3.81
CA PRO A 201 17.93 8.71 4.37
C PRO A 201 18.10 7.31 3.75
N PRO A 202 19.32 6.89 3.39
CA PRO A 202 19.57 5.55 2.84
C PRO A 202 19.19 4.43 3.83
N ALA A 203 18.07 3.76 3.56
CA ALA A 203 17.57 2.63 4.32
C ALA A 203 16.56 1.83 3.48
N ASP A 204 16.21 0.64 3.96
CA ASP A 204 15.09 -0.12 3.39
C ASP A 204 13.76 0.40 3.98
N TYR A 205 12.83 0.69 3.09
CA TYR A 205 11.45 1.10 3.34
C TYR A 205 10.51 0.10 2.63
N VAL A 206 10.62 -1.16 3.06
CA VAL A 206 9.89 -2.30 2.49
C VAL A 206 8.95 -2.89 3.56
N PRO A 207 7.81 -3.50 3.17
CA PRO A 207 6.91 -4.15 4.12
C PRO A 207 7.61 -5.18 5.00
N MET A 208 7.33 -5.16 6.30
CA MET A 208 7.94 -6.09 7.27
C MET A 208 7.08 -7.33 7.53
N ASN A 209 5.82 -7.32 7.10
CA ASN A 209 4.85 -8.40 7.27
C ASN A 209 3.81 -8.40 6.13
N LEU A 210 2.92 -9.40 6.12
CA LEU A 210 1.89 -9.55 5.09
C LEU A 210 0.88 -8.40 5.13
N GLU A 211 0.53 -7.93 6.32
CA GLU A 211 -0.43 -6.85 6.51
C GLU A 211 0.06 -5.54 5.86
N GLN A 212 1.33 -5.19 6.05
CA GLN A 212 1.96 -4.04 5.39
C GLN A 212 2.04 -4.23 3.87
N GLU A 213 2.35 -5.45 3.39
CA GLU A 213 2.42 -5.75 1.94
C GLU A 213 1.02 -5.62 1.30
N VAL A 214 -0.04 -6.08 1.99
CA VAL A 214 -1.43 -5.90 1.57
C VAL A 214 -1.80 -4.42 1.45
N VAL A 215 -1.49 -3.60 2.46
CA VAL A 215 -1.80 -2.15 2.41
C VAL A 215 -0.99 -1.45 1.32
N MET A 216 0.29 -1.83 1.15
CA MET A 216 1.13 -1.32 0.07
C MET A 216 0.54 -1.60 -1.31
N VAL A 217 0.03 -2.82 -1.55
CA VAL A 217 -0.62 -3.22 -2.80
C VAL A 217 -1.96 -2.50 -2.98
N ALA A 218 -2.77 -2.43 -1.93
CA ALA A 218 -4.07 -1.76 -1.95
C ALA A 218 -3.98 -0.28 -2.34
N ASP A 219 -2.97 0.45 -1.83
CA ASP A 219 -2.69 1.85 -2.16
C ASP A 219 -2.54 2.06 -3.68
N LYS A 220 -2.09 1.05 -4.43
CA LYS A 220 -1.78 1.21 -5.86
C LYS A 220 -3.00 1.29 -6.76
N TYR A 221 -4.15 0.91 -6.22
CA TYR A 221 -5.46 0.98 -6.89
C TYR A 221 -6.17 2.33 -6.73
N ASN A 222 -5.64 3.28 -5.95
CA ASN A 222 -6.25 4.60 -5.79
C ASN A 222 -5.23 5.74 -5.88
N SER A 223 -5.67 6.92 -6.31
CA SER A 223 -4.84 8.12 -6.35
C SER A 223 -5.59 9.34 -5.86
N LYS A 224 -4.91 10.08 -4.98
CA LYS A 224 -5.26 11.44 -4.50
C LYS A 224 -5.04 12.53 -5.55
N SER A 225 -4.97 12.20 -6.85
CA SER A 225 -5.01 13.24 -7.88
C SER A 225 -6.30 14.04 -7.74
N ILE A 226 -6.36 15.24 -8.30
CA ILE A 226 -7.59 16.05 -8.26
C ILE A 226 -8.17 16.12 -9.67
N PRO A 227 -9.35 15.52 -9.93
CA PRO A 227 -10.19 14.75 -8.99
C PRO A 227 -9.61 13.35 -8.67
N PRO A 228 -9.95 12.76 -7.50
CA PRO A 228 -9.53 11.42 -7.11
C PRO A 228 -9.98 10.36 -8.11
N LYS A 229 -9.22 9.27 -8.19
CA LYS A 229 -9.46 8.22 -9.19
C LYS A 229 -8.92 6.87 -8.74
N PHE A 230 -9.55 5.81 -9.26
CA PHE A 230 -9.01 4.46 -9.20
C PHE A 230 -8.01 4.23 -10.34
N LEU A 231 -7.08 3.30 -10.12
CA LEU A 231 -6.20 2.76 -11.14
C LEU A 231 -6.53 1.28 -11.33
N THR A 232 -6.54 0.81 -12.57
CA THR A 232 -6.53 -0.63 -12.84
C THR A 232 -5.16 -1.24 -12.56
N ALA A 233 -5.09 -2.57 -12.51
CA ALA A 233 -3.82 -3.27 -12.38
C ALA A 233 -2.88 -2.98 -13.56
N GLU A 234 -3.44 -2.86 -14.77
CA GLU A 234 -2.75 -2.46 -16.00
C GLU A 234 -2.19 -1.04 -15.88
N ALA A 235 -3.02 -0.09 -15.42
CA ALA A 235 -2.61 1.30 -15.26
C ALA A 235 -1.45 1.44 -14.28
N TYR A 236 -1.50 0.72 -13.15
CA TYR A 236 -0.38 0.72 -12.23
C TYR A 236 0.84 -0.05 -12.76
N THR A 237 0.65 -1.13 -13.52
CA THR A 237 1.76 -1.85 -14.18
C THR A 237 2.57 -0.93 -15.08
N ARG A 238 1.90 -0.12 -15.92
CA ARG A 238 2.56 0.91 -16.75
C ARG A 238 3.23 2.00 -15.92
N LYS A 239 2.63 2.37 -14.78
CA LYS A 239 3.23 3.34 -13.85
C LYS A 239 4.49 2.77 -13.19
N ALA A 240 4.47 1.53 -12.73
CA ALA A 240 5.61 0.84 -12.11
C ALA A 240 6.79 0.73 -13.08
N ALA A 241 6.54 0.43 -14.36
CA ALA A 241 7.57 0.33 -15.39
C ALA A 241 8.38 1.64 -15.58
N ARG A 242 7.79 2.81 -15.30
CA ARG A 242 8.50 4.11 -15.35
C ARG A 242 9.60 4.24 -14.30
N PHE A 243 9.52 3.43 -13.24
CA PHE A 243 10.55 3.35 -12.19
C PHE A 243 11.51 2.17 -12.42
N GLY A 244 11.44 1.50 -13.58
CA GLY A 244 12.32 0.40 -13.98
C GLY A 244 11.58 -0.94 -14.16
N GLU A 245 12.13 -1.81 -15.00
CA GLU A 245 11.51 -3.11 -15.29
C GLU A 245 11.45 -4.03 -14.06
N SER A 246 12.37 -3.86 -13.09
CA SER A 246 12.31 -4.57 -11.81
C SER A 246 11.05 -4.21 -11.01
N ASN A 247 10.65 -2.93 -10.98
CA ASN A 247 9.42 -2.49 -10.31
C ASN A 247 8.17 -3.08 -10.99
N LYS A 248 8.17 -3.16 -12.32
CA LYS A 248 7.09 -3.83 -13.06
C LYS A 248 7.00 -5.32 -12.73
N ARG A 249 8.13 -6.04 -12.74
CA ARG A 249 8.15 -7.47 -12.40
C ARG A 249 7.68 -7.72 -10.97
N GLU A 250 8.14 -6.90 -10.02
CA GLU A 250 7.72 -7.01 -8.63
C GLU A 250 6.23 -6.71 -8.45
N TRP A 251 5.70 -5.71 -9.17
CA TRP A 251 4.26 -5.45 -9.19
C TRP A 251 3.45 -6.66 -9.70
N LEU A 252 3.87 -7.28 -10.81
CA LEU A 252 3.20 -8.47 -11.33
C LEU A 252 3.26 -9.64 -10.33
N ARG A 253 4.40 -9.86 -9.68
CA ARG A 253 4.55 -10.85 -8.60
C ARG A 253 3.59 -10.59 -7.43
N LEU A 254 3.41 -9.32 -7.05
CA LEU A 254 2.45 -8.92 -6.01
C LEU A 254 1.00 -9.20 -6.44
N LEU A 255 0.66 -8.98 -7.70
CA LEU A 255 -0.66 -9.33 -8.25
C LEU A 255 -0.91 -10.84 -8.27
N GLU A 256 0.10 -11.66 -8.58
CA GLU A 256 -0.01 -13.12 -8.48
C GLU A 256 -0.28 -13.55 -7.03
N ARG A 257 0.41 -12.88 -6.09
CA ARG A 257 0.28 -13.17 -4.66
C ARG A 257 -1.05 -12.76 -4.06
N TYR A 258 -1.52 -11.54 -4.32
CA TYR A 258 -2.68 -10.95 -3.65
C TYR A 258 -3.97 -10.97 -4.49
N GLY A 259 -3.85 -11.34 -5.76
CA GLY A 259 -4.93 -11.30 -6.74
C GLY A 259 -5.09 -9.92 -7.38
N VAL A 260 -5.86 -9.92 -8.46
CA VAL A 260 -6.18 -8.73 -9.24
C VAL A 260 -7.58 -8.25 -8.84
N LEU A 261 -7.67 -7.00 -8.39
CA LEU A 261 -8.93 -6.34 -8.06
C LEU A 261 -9.58 -5.71 -9.29
N ASP A 262 -10.86 -6.03 -9.52
CA ASP A 262 -11.75 -5.24 -10.36
C ASP A 262 -12.20 -3.98 -9.61
N VAL A 263 -11.69 -2.82 -10.04
CA VAL A 263 -12.00 -1.53 -9.42
C VAL A 263 -13.35 -0.95 -9.84
N LYS A 264 -14.04 -1.50 -10.85
CA LYS A 264 -15.29 -0.91 -11.36
C LYS A 264 -16.38 -0.76 -10.30
N PRO A 265 -16.69 -1.79 -9.47
CA PRO A 265 -17.70 -1.64 -8.43
C PRO A 265 -17.32 -0.59 -7.37
N LEU A 266 -16.03 -0.48 -7.05
CA LEU A 266 -15.53 0.52 -6.09
C LEU A 266 -15.57 1.94 -6.68
N ALA A 267 -15.21 2.09 -7.95
CA ALA A 267 -15.31 3.36 -8.67
C ALA A 267 -16.75 3.89 -8.68
N GLU A 268 -17.72 3.02 -8.92
CA GLU A 268 -19.15 3.35 -8.82
C GLU A 268 -19.55 3.72 -7.38
N GLN A 269 -19.18 2.90 -6.39
CA GLN A 269 -19.49 3.11 -4.97
C GLN A 269 -18.95 4.45 -4.43
N TYR A 270 -17.72 4.82 -4.80
CA TYR A 270 -17.05 6.03 -4.34
C TYR A 270 -17.24 7.22 -5.28
N HIS A 271 -18.01 7.06 -6.38
CA HIS A 271 -18.21 8.08 -7.41
C HIS A 271 -16.90 8.66 -7.98
N MET A 272 -15.90 7.79 -8.16
CA MET A 272 -14.59 8.16 -8.70
C MET A 272 -14.41 7.59 -10.09
N ARG A 273 -13.69 8.32 -10.95
CA ARG A 273 -13.32 7.82 -12.27
C ARG A 273 -12.23 6.76 -12.19
N ILE A 274 -12.08 5.98 -13.26
CA ILE A 274 -10.99 5.00 -13.42
C ILE A 274 -9.97 5.57 -14.40
N ALA A 275 -8.68 5.43 -14.07
CA ALA A 275 -7.60 5.59 -15.03
C ALA A 275 -7.27 4.21 -15.61
N GLU A 276 -7.50 4.06 -16.91
CA GLU A 276 -7.15 2.87 -17.69
C GLU A 276 -5.71 2.89 -18.16
#